data_AF-A0A7S3D1B5-F1
#
_entry.id   AF-A0A7S3D1B5-F1
#
_cell.length_a   1.000
_cell.length_b   1.000
_cell.length_c   1.000
_cell.angle_alpha   90.00
_cell.angle_beta   90.00
_cell.angle_gamma   90.00
#
_symmetry.space_group_name_H-M   'P 1'
#
loop_
_entity.id
_entity.type
_entity.pdbx_description
1 polymer ?
#
loop_
_entity_poly.entity_id
_entity_poly.type
_entity_poly.pdbx_seq_one_letter_code
_entity_poly.pdbx_strand_id
1 'polypeptide(L)'
;MFAKEQKMVLQRKPYSLVSVEVHSALNAMTTPTTYEGVAVHDVKEIDSQELSYECFFLKYLSKNIPAVIKNVANNWRATKEFCHQDGSLDLVGAEHYFCSSHGSESFPIAKCDEQEFSDQRRIEKRLSSFFEEWKTCNLKGKKYDLYLKDLHFYLVFMKNRKDLMYEVPIWFSDDWLNPYCDGHGDGNDYRFLYTGPSGSWTPLHTDVFNSHSWSVNVAGRKRWILFAPNLKVRLQSSKNPSKMLYDARPFLDHSVHLLRNLPKEFSNAEGLRPLVIMQEHGDAVFVPSGWVHQVENVEDTLSINHNWINRFCVCNTLTNLIEKLSQIELSISDVKDTFEMKSQAASDSTLCTSPSNVFDEHCQFLLYVQEGMNFPLFLQLINHRVQFLYDLKESCNMQEKYYFCGDLREMSQCIAHLKSFAVTMKWLEESIKVAEERIRNLKHEYDLTALIGNIDL
;
A
#
# COMPACT_ATOMS: atom_id res chain seq x y z
N MET A 1 -14.12 39.86 -48.25
CA MET A 1 -14.22 38.44 -47.84
C MET A 1 -13.00 38.10 -47.00
N PHE A 2 -13.09 38.39 -45.70
CA PHE A 2 -12.13 37.98 -44.68
C PHE A 2 -12.71 36.73 -44.01
N ALA A 3 -12.05 35.58 -44.13
CA ALA A 3 -12.38 34.40 -43.34
C ALA A 3 -11.31 34.24 -42.25
N LYS A 4 -11.77 34.34 -41.00
CA LYS A 4 -11.03 34.11 -39.76
C LYS A 4 -10.70 32.63 -39.62
N GLU A 5 -9.42 32.27 -39.58
CA GLU A 5 -8.98 31.08 -38.84
C GLU A 5 -8.60 31.52 -37.42
N GLN A 6 -9.51 31.28 -36.47
CA GLN A 6 -9.20 31.35 -35.05
C GLN A 6 -8.29 30.17 -34.71
N LYS A 7 -7.00 30.44 -34.52
CA LYS A 7 -6.13 29.60 -33.69
C LYS A 7 -6.71 29.61 -32.27
N MET A 8 -7.44 28.56 -31.89
CA MET A 8 -7.61 28.21 -30.48
C MET A 8 -6.24 27.78 -29.96
N VAL A 9 -5.51 28.75 -29.39
CA VAL A 9 -4.46 28.45 -28.41
C VAL A 9 -5.19 27.84 -27.21
N LEU A 10 -5.29 26.52 -27.16
CA LEU A 10 -5.63 25.79 -25.95
C LEU A 10 -4.50 26.11 -24.94
N GLN A 11 -4.73 27.13 -24.11
CA GLN A 11 -3.94 27.33 -22.91
C GLN A 11 -4.11 26.06 -22.07
N ARG A 12 -3.11 25.17 -22.11
CA ARG A 12 -3.02 24.03 -21.20
C ARG A 12 -3.08 24.60 -19.79
N LYS A 13 -4.15 24.29 -19.04
CA LYS A 13 -4.16 24.57 -17.60
C LYS A 13 -2.98 23.78 -16.99
N PRO A 14 -2.09 24.39 -16.21
CA PRO A 14 -1.07 23.64 -15.50
C PRO A 14 -1.76 22.61 -14.60
N TYR A 15 -1.23 21.39 -14.54
CA TYR A 15 -1.78 20.29 -13.76
C TYR A 15 -2.05 20.67 -12.30
N SER A 16 -1.32 21.65 -11.75
CA SER A 16 -1.51 22.19 -10.39
C SER A 16 -2.89 22.80 -10.12
N LEU A 17 -3.59 23.30 -11.15
CA LEU A 17 -4.96 23.82 -11.00
C LEU A 17 -6.01 22.72 -11.18
N VAL A 18 -5.70 21.71 -12.00
CA VAL A 18 -6.56 20.52 -12.18
C VAL A 18 -6.50 19.63 -10.94
N SER A 19 -5.34 19.49 -10.30
CA SER A 19 -5.13 18.65 -9.12
C SER A 19 -5.93 19.11 -7.90
N VAL A 20 -6.16 20.42 -7.70
CA VAL A 20 -6.91 20.95 -6.55
C VAL A 20 -8.42 20.67 -6.69
N GLU A 21 -9.00 20.92 -7.86
CA GLU A 21 -10.43 20.63 -8.13
C GLU A 21 -10.68 19.11 -8.13
N VAL A 22 -9.73 18.32 -8.60
CA VAL A 22 -9.78 16.85 -8.62
C VAL A 22 -9.60 16.23 -7.24
N HIS A 23 -8.67 16.74 -6.42
CA HIS A 23 -8.47 16.29 -5.03
C HIS A 23 -9.76 16.52 -4.22
N SER A 24 -10.46 17.63 -4.47
CA SER A 24 -11.79 17.90 -3.90
C SER A 24 -12.84 16.89 -4.36
N ALA A 25 -12.91 16.57 -5.66
CA ALA A 25 -13.90 15.65 -6.22
C ALA A 25 -13.69 14.19 -5.80
N LEU A 26 -12.44 13.71 -5.75
CA LEU A 26 -12.10 12.35 -5.30
C LEU A 26 -12.27 12.19 -3.79
N ASN A 27 -11.79 13.14 -2.99
CA ASN A 27 -12.00 13.09 -1.53
C ASN A 27 -13.49 13.12 -1.20
N ALA A 28 -14.32 13.87 -1.93
CA ALA A 28 -15.77 13.86 -1.74
C ALA A 28 -16.44 12.53 -2.11
N MET A 29 -15.81 11.69 -2.95
CA MET A 29 -16.31 10.37 -3.35
C MET A 29 -15.77 9.22 -2.47
N THR A 30 -14.59 9.38 -1.87
CA THR A 30 -13.89 8.32 -1.10
C THR A 30 -13.87 8.54 0.40
N THR A 31 -14.20 9.72 0.92
CA THR A 31 -14.36 9.91 2.35
C THR A 31 -15.69 9.33 2.81
N PRO A 32 -15.71 8.35 3.73
CA PRO A 32 -16.90 8.09 4.52
C PRO A 32 -17.30 9.40 5.16
N THR A 33 -18.49 9.88 4.81
CA THR A 33 -19.13 10.98 5.51
C THR A 33 -19.24 10.53 6.96
N THR A 34 -18.50 11.19 7.84
CA THR A 34 -18.38 10.94 9.29
C THR A 34 -17.53 9.73 9.73
N TYR A 35 -16.23 9.96 9.90
CA TYR A 35 -15.47 9.29 11.00
C TYR A 35 -15.79 9.92 12.37
N GLU A 36 -16.68 10.92 12.42
CA GLU A 36 -17.32 11.42 13.64
C GLU A 36 -18.21 10.32 14.24
N GLY A 37 -17.61 9.39 14.98
CA GLY A 37 -18.38 8.35 15.66
C GLY A 37 -17.71 6.99 15.79
N VAL A 38 -16.53 6.75 15.19
CA VAL A 38 -15.72 5.62 15.64
C VAL A 38 -15.20 6.02 17.02
N ALA A 39 -15.89 5.58 18.07
CA ALA A 39 -15.35 5.64 19.42
C ALA A 39 -13.99 4.95 19.37
N VAL A 40 -12.92 5.74 19.45
CA VAL A 40 -11.50 5.33 19.34
C VAL A 40 -11.08 4.54 20.59
N HIS A 41 -11.99 3.74 21.15
CA HIS A 41 -11.82 3.14 22.46
C HIS A 41 -11.53 1.65 22.41
N ASP A 42 -11.99 0.89 21.41
CA ASP A 42 -11.59 -0.52 21.26
C ASP A 42 -11.68 -1.00 19.81
N VAL A 43 -10.59 -1.57 19.27
CA VAL A 43 -10.70 -2.42 18.07
C VAL A 43 -11.29 -3.74 18.52
N LYS A 44 -12.41 -4.13 17.90
CA LYS A 44 -13.01 -5.42 18.23
C LYS A 44 -12.10 -6.56 17.77
N GLU A 45 -11.60 -7.33 18.73
CA GLU A 45 -10.94 -8.61 18.49
C GLU A 45 -11.99 -9.68 18.17
N ILE A 46 -11.74 -10.49 17.15
CA ILE A 46 -12.63 -11.59 16.74
C ILE A 46 -11.79 -12.83 16.47
N ASP A 47 -12.24 -13.98 16.96
CA ASP A 47 -11.56 -15.26 16.68
C ASP A 47 -11.68 -15.65 15.20
N SER A 48 -10.60 -16.21 14.65
CA SER A 48 -10.55 -16.70 13.27
C SER A 48 -11.64 -17.72 12.94
N GLN A 49 -12.09 -18.52 13.92
CA GLN A 49 -13.13 -19.54 13.74
C GLN A 49 -14.55 -18.93 13.70
N GLU A 50 -14.71 -17.71 14.20
CA GLU A 50 -16.01 -17.02 14.30
C GLU A 50 -16.23 -15.99 13.17
N LEU A 51 -15.19 -15.69 12.38
CA LEU A 51 -15.22 -14.65 11.36
C LEU A 51 -15.33 -15.25 9.96
N SER A 52 -16.51 -15.20 9.34
CA SER A 52 -16.63 -15.49 7.91
C SER A 52 -16.06 -14.37 7.04
N TYR A 53 -15.76 -14.68 5.77
CA TYR A 53 -15.35 -13.66 4.79
C TYR A 53 -16.41 -12.56 4.63
N GLU A 54 -17.69 -12.93 4.54
CA GLU A 54 -18.81 -11.99 4.37
C GLU A 54 -18.94 -11.06 5.57
N CYS A 55 -18.75 -11.59 6.78
CA CYS A 55 -18.76 -10.81 8.00
C CYS A 55 -17.59 -9.81 8.03
N PHE A 56 -16.38 -10.25 7.66
CA PHE A 56 -15.22 -9.37 7.51
C PHE A 56 -15.47 -8.28 6.48
N PHE A 57 -15.96 -8.68 5.31
CA PHE A 57 -16.29 -7.81 4.20
C PHE A 57 -17.28 -6.70 4.60
N LEU A 58 -18.43 -7.07 5.20
CA LEU A 58 -19.50 -6.13 5.54
C LEU A 58 -19.16 -5.22 6.72
N LYS A 59 -18.38 -5.71 7.69
CA LYS A 59 -18.12 -4.95 8.93
C LYS A 59 -16.84 -4.14 8.90
N TYR A 60 -15.82 -4.59 8.16
CA TYR A 60 -14.47 -4.02 8.22
C TYR A 60 -14.00 -3.53 6.86
N LEU A 61 -13.89 -4.42 5.87
CA LEU A 61 -13.29 -4.08 4.57
C LEU A 61 -14.08 -2.99 3.84
N SER A 62 -15.38 -3.19 3.64
CA SER A 62 -16.24 -2.23 2.91
C SER A 62 -16.44 -0.90 3.65
N LYS A 63 -16.20 -0.88 4.97
CA LYS A 63 -16.31 0.32 5.82
C LYS A 63 -14.97 1.01 6.07
N ASN A 64 -13.88 0.44 5.55
CA ASN A 64 -12.52 0.91 5.77
C ASN A 64 -12.17 1.04 7.28
N ILE A 65 -12.53 0.02 8.07
CA ILE A 65 -12.34 -0.04 9.53
C ILE A 65 -11.27 -1.10 9.89
N PRO A 66 -10.26 -0.79 10.72
CA PRO A 66 -9.27 -1.75 11.16
C PRO A 66 -9.89 -2.92 11.94
N ALA A 67 -9.26 -4.09 11.87
CA ALA A 67 -9.71 -5.28 12.58
C ALA A 67 -8.54 -6.07 13.16
N VAL A 68 -8.78 -6.75 14.27
CA VAL A 68 -7.88 -7.77 14.83
C VAL A 68 -8.57 -9.12 14.73
N ILE A 69 -7.95 -10.05 14.03
CA ILE A 69 -8.42 -11.42 13.86
C ILE A 69 -7.47 -12.32 14.65
N LYS A 70 -7.98 -12.96 15.70
CA LYS A 70 -7.17 -13.79 16.60
C LYS A 70 -6.89 -15.15 15.99
N ASN A 71 -5.81 -15.80 16.42
CA ASN A 71 -5.56 -17.22 16.14
C ASN A 71 -5.50 -17.58 14.63
N VAL A 72 -4.92 -16.71 13.81
CA VAL A 72 -4.80 -16.90 12.35
C VAL A 72 -3.64 -17.82 11.99
N ALA A 73 -2.49 -17.63 12.63
CA ALA A 73 -1.25 -18.35 12.29
C ALA A 73 -1.05 -19.68 13.03
N ASN A 74 -1.99 -20.13 13.86
CA ASN A 74 -1.77 -21.28 14.75
C ASN A 74 -1.38 -22.59 14.03
N ASN A 75 -1.84 -22.76 12.78
CA ASN A 75 -1.53 -23.94 11.97
C ASN A 75 -0.37 -23.74 10.98
N TRP A 76 0.17 -22.52 10.87
CA TRP A 76 1.23 -22.21 9.92
C TRP A 76 2.52 -22.95 10.27
N ARG A 77 3.27 -23.32 9.22
CA ARG A 77 4.62 -23.86 9.36
C ARG A 77 5.55 -22.84 10.02
N ALA A 78 5.43 -21.56 9.64
CA ALA A 78 6.19 -20.47 10.24
C ALA A 78 6.05 -20.45 11.77
N THR A 79 4.84 -20.63 12.31
CA THR A 79 4.60 -20.68 13.76
C THR A 79 5.30 -21.88 14.39
N LYS A 80 5.27 -23.05 13.74
CA LYS A 80 5.92 -24.26 14.25
C LYS A 80 7.44 -24.18 14.26
N GLU A 81 8.03 -23.42 13.33
CA GLU A 81 9.49 -23.33 13.15
C GLU A 81 10.11 -22.08 13.78
N PHE A 82 9.34 -21.00 13.99
CA PHE A 82 9.85 -19.70 14.45
C PHE A 82 9.25 -19.24 15.77
N CYS A 83 8.32 -19.98 16.39
CA CYS A 83 7.68 -19.60 17.64
C CYS A 83 7.84 -20.70 18.70
N HIS A 84 8.26 -20.31 19.90
CA HIS A 84 8.20 -21.17 21.07
C HIS A 84 6.76 -21.31 21.58
N GLN A 85 6.52 -22.28 22.47
CA GLN A 85 5.18 -22.56 23.01
C GLN A 85 4.57 -21.40 23.81
N ASP A 86 5.41 -20.51 24.35
CA ASP A 86 5.00 -19.32 25.10
C ASP A 86 4.74 -18.10 24.21
N GLY A 87 4.82 -18.25 22.88
CA GLY A 87 4.63 -17.16 21.92
C GLY A 87 5.91 -16.39 21.59
N SER A 88 7.03 -16.64 22.26
CA SER A 88 8.29 -15.93 22.00
C SER A 88 8.98 -16.42 20.72
N LEU A 89 9.79 -15.55 20.11
CA LEU A 89 10.54 -15.85 18.89
C LEU A 89 11.61 -16.92 19.12
N ASP A 90 11.54 -18.01 18.36
CA ASP A 90 12.65 -18.97 18.23
C ASP A 90 13.71 -18.38 17.29
N LEU A 91 14.60 -17.57 17.86
CA LEU A 91 15.65 -16.87 17.11
C LEU A 91 16.65 -17.85 16.48
N VAL A 92 16.86 -19.02 17.08
CA VAL A 92 17.78 -20.05 16.55
C VAL A 92 17.14 -20.78 15.38
N GLY A 93 15.86 -21.15 15.48
CA GLY A 93 15.07 -21.72 14.40
C GLY A 93 14.97 -20.78 13.20
N ALA A 94 14.66 -19.52 13.45
CA ALA A 94 14.63 -18.47 12.43
C ALA A 94 15.99 -18.32 11.73
N GLU A 95 17.08 -18.14 12.48
CA GLU A 95 18.43 -18.05 11.92
C GLU A 95 18.76 -19.29 11.06
N HIS A 96 18.50 -20.49 11.57
CA HIS A 96 18.77 -21.72 10.85
C HIS A 96 18.07 -21.74 9.50
N TYR A 97 16.77 -21.40 9.47
CA TYR A 97 16.01 -21.34 8.23
C TYR A 97 16.57 -20.31 7.25
N PHE A 98 16.70 -19.05 7.68
CA PHE A 98 17.14 -17.96 6.80
C PHE A 98 18.58 -18.14 6.32
N CYS A 99 19.47 -18.60 7.19
CA CYS A 99 20.89 -18.74 6.88
C CYS A 99 21.22 -20.02 6.11
N SER A 100 20.33 -21.02 6.09
CA SER A 100 20.54 -22.28 5.35
C SER A 100 20.73 -22.05 3.85
N SER A 101 20.06 -21.06 3.26
CA SER A 101 20.17 -20.71 1.85
C SER A 101 20.74 -19.32 1.58
N HIS A 102 20.40 -18.31 2.40
CA HIS A 102 20.75 -16.91 2.14
C HIS A 102 21.68 -16.29 3.20
N GLY A 103 22.36 -17.11 4.01
CA GLY A 103 23.19 -16.60 5.13
C GLY A 103 24.33 -15.68 4.71
N SER A 104 24.93 -15.90 3.53
CA SER A 104 26.02 -15.08 2.99
C SER A 104 25.55 -13.85 2.21
N GLU A 105 24.27 -13.78 1.87
CA GLU A 105 23.68 -12.69 1.11
C GLU A 105 23.42 -11.48 2.00
N SER A 106 23.56 -10.29 1.42
CA SER A 106 23.34 -9.02 2.11
C SER A 106 21.95 -8.48 1.78
N PHE A 107 21.28 -7.98 2.81
CA PHE A 107 19.98 -7.37 2.71
C PHE A 107 20.01 -5.97 3.34
N PRO A 108 19.14 -5.06 2.91
CA PRO A 108 18.98 -3.76 3.53
C PRO A 108 18.29 -3.91 4.88
N ILE A 109 19.00 -3.55 5.96
CA ILE A 109 18.50 -3.64 7.35
C ILE A 109 18.37 -2.23 7.93
N ALA A 110 17.23 -1.94 8.54
CA ALA A 110 16.94 -0.63 9.11
C ALA A 110 17.65 -0.42 10.45
N LYS A 111 18.16 0.78 10.67
CA LYS A 111 18.72 1.25 11.94
C LYS A 111 17.69 2.07 12.70
N CYS A 112 17.13 1.52 13.77
CA CYS A 112 15.96 2.10 14.43
C CYS A 112 16.19 3.48 15.06
N ASP A 113 17.45 3.81 15.37
CA ASP A 113 17.84 5.06 16.04
C ASP A 113 18.35 6.13 15.05
N GLU A 114 18.44 5.83 13.74
CA GLU A 114 18.93 6.76 12.71
C GLU A 114 17.82 7.09 11.70
N GLN A 115 17.27 8.31 11.74
CA GLN A 115 16.28 8.79 10.76
C GLN A 115 16.96 9.21 9.46
N GLU A 116 16.41 8.76 8.32
CA GLU A 116 16.78 9.17 6.97
C GLU A 116 15.52 9.57 6.20
N PHE A 117 15.34 10.88 5.97
CA PHE A 117 14.11 11.46 5.44
C PHE A 117 12.87 11.11 6.30
N SER A 118 11.91 10.35 5.75
CA SER A 118 10.68 9.92 6.41
C SER A 118 10.74 8.49 6.95
N ASP A 119 11.84 7.77 6.74
CA ASP A 119 12.05 6.39 7.21
C ASP A 119 13.34 6.29 8.04
N GLN A 120 13.69 5.07 8.43
CA GLN A 120 14.96 4.73 9.08
C GLN A 120 16.05 4.51 8.04
N ARG A 121 17.27 4.95 8.36
CA ARG A 121 18.47 4.68 7.55
C ARG A 121 18.70 3.18 7.40
N ARG A 122 19.09 2.74 6.21
CA ARG A 122 19.39 1.33 5.92
C ARG A 122 20.89 1.08 5.75
N ILE A 123 21.31 -0.11 6.15
CA ILE A 123 22.65 -0.65 5.89
C ILE A 123 22.55 -2.00 5.20
N GLU A 124 23.46 -2.27 4.27
CA GLU A 124 23.64 -3.61 3.73
C GLU A 124 24.34 -4.50 4.75
N LYS A 125 23.70 -5.61 5.12
CA LYS A 125 24.25 -6.55 6.10
C LYS A 125 23.92 -7.99 5.73
N ARG A 126 24.90 -8.89 5.94
CA ARG A 126 24.70 -10.33 5.76
C ARG A 126 23.68 -10.86 6.76
N LEU A 127 22.77 -11.74 6.32
CA LEU A 127 21.77 -12.34 7.22
C LEU A 127 22.44 -13.10 8.38
N SER A 128 23.49 -13.88 8.09
CA SER A 128 24.25 -14.59 9.13
C SER A 128 24.77 -13.64 10.22
N SER A 129 25.41 -12.54 9.82
CA SER A 129 25.93 -11.55 10.76
C SER A 129 24.81 -10.81 11.51
N PHE A 130 23.65 -10.59 10.89
CA PHE A 130 22.49 -10.00 11.57
C PHE A 130 22.00 -10.87 12.73
N PHE A 131 21.74 -12.15 12.47
CA PHE A 131 21.29 -13.09 13.51
C PHE A 131 22.37 -13.36 14.57
N GLU A 132 23.64 -13.51 14.17
CA GLU A 132 24.75 -13.74 15.11
C GLU A 132 24.92 -12.58 16.09
N GLU A 133 24.88 -11.34 15.60
CA GLU A 133 25.01 -10.15 16.43
C GLU A 133 23.80 -9.95 17.34
N TRP A 134 22.58 -10.17 16.84
CA TRP A 134 21.36 -10.11 17.65
C TRP A 134 21.45 -11.08 18.83
N LYS A 135 21.73 -12.36 18.58
CA LYS A 135 21.92 -13.36 19.66
C LYS A 135 23.01 -12.94 20.64
N THR A 136 24.14 -12.44 20.13
CA THR A 136 25.26 -11.99 20.97
C THR A 136 24.87 -10.82 21.86
N CYS A 137 24.06 -9.89 21.37
CA CYS A 137 23.53 -8.79 22.16
C CYS A 137 22.55 -9.28 23.24
N ASN A 138 21.62 -10.19 22.89
CA ASN A 138 20.69 -10.80 23.84
C ASN A 138 21.44 -11.50 24.98
N LEU A 139 22.45 -12.31 24.68
CA LEU A 139 23.29 -12.98 25.68
C LEU A 139 24.04 -12.01 26.61
N LYS A 140 24.38 -10.82 26.11
CA LYS A 140 25.10 -9.78 26.87
C LYS A 140 24.16 -8.78 27.55
N GLY A 141 22.85 -8.92 27.41
CA GLY A 141 21.87 -7.94 27.88
C GLY A 141 22.05 -6.55 27.26
N LYS A 142 22.53 -6.48 26.01
CA LYS A 142 22.76 -5.23 25.29
C LYS A 142 21.63 -4.98 24.30
N LYS A 143 21.28 -3.71 24.09
CA LYS A 143 20.37 -3.29 23.01
C LYS A 143 20.95 -3.69 21.65
N TYR A 144 20.10 -4.25 20.79
CA TYR A 144 20.35 -4.40 19.36
C TYR A 144 19.34 -3.50 18.62
N ASP A 145 19.81 -2.65 17.71
CA ASP A 145 19.03 -1.56 17.10
C ASP A 145 18.70 -1.81 15.62
N LEU A 146 19.10 -2.98 15.09
CA LEU A 146 18.85 -3.35 13.71
C LEU A 146 17.52 -4.09 13.56
N TYR A 147 16.77 -3.71 12.53
CA TYR A 147 15.46 -4.26 12.22
C TYR A 147 15.40 -4.71 10.76
N LEU A 148 15.24 -6.02 10.54
CA LEU A 148 15.04 -6.58 9.21
C LEU A 148 13.58 -6.40 8.82
N LYS A 149 13.29 -5.34 8.05
CA LYS A 149 11.95 -5.00 7.56
C LYS A 149 11.93 -4.89 6.05
N ASP A 150 10.76 -5.14 5.46
CA ASP A 150 10.54 -5.13 4.01
C ASP A 150 11.31 -6.24 3.26
N LEU A 151 11.62 -7.36 3.93
CA LEU A 151 12.22 -8.52 3.26
C LEU A 151 11.16 -9.19 2.38
N HIS A 152 11.35 -9.22 1.06
CA HIS A 152 10.48 -9.91 0.08
C HIS A 152 10.44 -11.43 0.30
N PHE A 153 9.72 -11.87 1.33
CA PHE A 153 9.85 -13.20 1.91
C PHE A 153 9.35 -14.27 0.95
N TYR A 154 8.25 -13.99 0.23
CA TYR A 154 7.75 -14.94 -0.75
C TYR A 154 8.70 -15.07 -1.93
N LEU A 155 9.14 -13.96 -2.55
CA LEU A 155 10.06 -14.03 -3.69
C LEU A 155 11.37 -14.73 -3.34
N VAL A 156 11.99 -14.38 -2.22
CA VAL A 156 13.32 -14.89 -1.86
C VAL A 156 13.24 -16.32 -1.36
N PHE A 157 12.28 -16.67 -0.51
CA PHE A 157 12.28 -17.94 0.21
C PHE A 157 11.22 -18.95 -0.22
N MET A 158 10.16 -18.56 -0.95
CA MET A 158 9.00 -19.44 -1.19
C MET A 158 8.56 -19.59 -2.64
N LYS A 159 8.84 -18.65 -3.55
CA LYS A 159 8.31 -18.63 -4.92
C LYS A 159 8.44 -19.96 -5.68
N ASN A 160 9.54 -20.69 -5.44
CA ASN A 160 9.84 -21.97 -6.10
C ASN A 160 9.62 -23.19 -5.20
N ARG A 161 8.90 -23.04 -4.08
CA ARG A 161 8.69 -24.11 -3.09
C ARG A 161 7.23 -24.57 -3.07
N LYS A 162 7.05 -25.86 -2.81
CA LYS A 162 5.72 -26.45 -2.57
C LYS A 162 5.32 -26.41 -1.09
N ASP A 163 6.30 -26.37 -0.21
CA ASP A 163 6.16 -26.40 1.25
C ASP A 163 6.19 -24.98 1.85
N LEU A 164 5.14 -24.20 1.59
CA LEU A 164 5.02 -22.80 2.00
C LEU A 164 5.07 -22.63 3.52
N MET A 165 5.57 -21.47 3.96
CA MET A 165 5.65 -21.11 5.38
C MET A 165 4.31 -20.66 5.97
N TYR A 166 3.44 -20.12 5.13
CA TYR A 166 2.12 -19.65 5.48
C TYR A 166 1.19 -19.75 4.27
N GLU A 167 -0.10 -19.55 4.52
CA GLU A 167 -1.12 -19.38 3.50
C GLU A 167 -1.79 -18.02 3.72
N VAL A 168 -2.26 -17.39 2.64
CA VAL A 168 -3.01 -16.13 2.74
C VAL A 168 -4.35 -16.42 3.42
N PRO A 169 -4.68 -15.78 4.56
CA PRO A 169 -5.97 -15.95 5.20
C PRO A 169 -7.12 -15.54 4.28
N ILE A 170 -8.26 -16.24 4.36
CA ILE A 170 -9.41 -16.02 3.46
C ILE A 170 -9.92 -14.58 3.45
N TRP A 171 -9.84 -13.86 4.58
CA TRP A 171 -10.25 -12.45 4.66
C TRP A 171 -9.45 -11.52 3.75
N PHE A 172 -8.24 -11.95 3.35
CA PHE A 172 -7.31 -11.18 2.55
C PHE A 172 -7.11 -11.78 1.15
N SER A 173 -8.00 -12.67 0.70
CA SER A 173 -7.84 -13.41 -0.56
C SER A 173 -8.28 -12.66 -1.82
N ASP A 174 -9.12 -11.63 -1.69
CA ASP A 174 -9.51 -10.75 -2.82
C ASP A 174 -8.38 -9.77 -3.19
N ASP A 175 -7.19 -10.29 -3.50
CA ASP A 175 -6.02 -9.50 -3.85
C ASP A 175 -5.84 -9.40 -5.36
N TRP A 176 -5.69 -8.17 -5.86
CA TRP A 176 -5.42 -7.89 -7.26
C TRP A 176 -3.92 -7.72 -7.50
N LEU A 177 -3.16 -7.32 -6.48
CA LEU A 177 -1.78 -6.88 -6.60
C LEU A 177 -0.79 -8.05 -6.68
N ASN A 178 -0.78 -8.96 -5.70
CA ASN A 178 0.23 -10.03 -5.71
C ASN A 178 0.02 -11.06 -6.84
N PRO A 179 -1.21 -11.46 -7.21
CA PRO A 179 -1.43 -12.30 -8.39
C PRO A 179 -0.95 -11.63 -9.69
N TYR A 180 -1.13 -10.31 -9.82
CA TYR A 180 -0.60 -9.54 -10.93
C TYR A 180 0.94 -9.61 -10.97
N CYS A 181 1.61 -9.39 -9.85
CA CYS A 181 3.06 -9.48 -9.71
C CYS A 181 3.59 -10.88 -10.06
N ASP A 182 2.92 -11.92 -9.59
CA ASP A 182 3.28 -13.32 -9.86
C ASP A 182 3.22 -13.65 -11.36
N GLY A 183 2.23 -13.10 -12.07
CA GLY A 183 2.04 -13.30 -13.51
C GLY A 183 2.91 -12.41 -14.42
N HIS A 184 3.25 -11.18 -13.99
CA HIS A 184 4.01 -10.23 -14.81
C HIS A 184 5.54 -10.42 -14.74
N GLY A 185 6.07 -10.98 -13.64
CA GLY A 185 7.49 -11.34 -13.56
C GLY A 185 8.46 -10.16 -13.54
N ASP A 186 8.01 -8.97 -13.12
CA ASP A 186 8.84 -7.77 -12.93
C ASP A 186 9.81 -7.87 -11.74
N GLY A 187 9.74 -8.97 -10.99
CA GLY A 187 10.63 -9.27 -9.87
C GLY A 187 10.21 -8.64 -8.56
N ASN A 188 9.01 -8.05 -8.48
CA ASN A 188 8.47 -7.48 -7.26
C ASN A 188 7.35 -8.35 -6.67
N ASP A 189 7.16 -8.22 -5.37
CA ASP A 189 5.95 -8.62 -4.67
C ASP A 189 5.74 -7.71 -3.48
N TYR A 190 4.54 -7.77 -2.92
CA TYR A 190 4.16 -6.94 -1.77
C TYR A 190 3.88 -7.84 -0.57
N ARG A 191 4.77 -8.82 -0.36
CA ARG A 191 4.66 -9.88 0.66
C ARG A 191 5.96 -9.96 1.44
N PHE A 192 5.96 -9.27 2.56
CA PHE A 192 7.13 -8.95 3.33
C PHE A 192 7.22 -9.75 4.63
N LEU A 193 8.44 -9.92 5.13
CA LEU A 193 8.71 -10.35 6.48
C LEU A 193 9.40 -9.23 7.26
N TYR A 194 9.00 -9.10 8.52
CA TYR A 194 9.55 -8.15 9.46
C TYR A 194 10.03 -8.92 10.69
N THR A 195 11.30 -8.81 11.04
CA THR A 195 11.84 -9.43 12.25
C THR A 195 12.91 -8.55 12.90
N GLY A 196 12.82 -8.41 14.22
CA GLY A 196 13.72 -7.56 14.96
C GLY A 196 13.53 -7.66 16.47
N PRO A 197 14.49 -7.11 17.23
CA PRO A 197 14.50 -7.17 18.69
C PRO A 197 13.40 -6.31 19.30
N SER A 198 13.05 -6.58 20.55
CA SER A 198 12.26 -5.69 21.40
C SER A 198 12.78 -4.25 21.33
N GLY A 199 11.88 -3.30 21.08
CA GLY A 199 12.17 -1.87 20.91
C GLY A 199 12.47 -1.45 19.48
N SER A 200 12.62 -2.37 18.52
CA SER A 200 12.59 -2.05 17.10
C SER A 200 11.20 -1.59 16.67
N TRP A 201 11.10 -0.72 15.67
CA TRP A 201 9.85 -0.07 15.31
C TRP A 201 9.87 0.46 13.87
N THR A 202 8.70 0.73 13.30
CA THR A 202 8.52 1.38 12.00
C THR A 202 7.89 2.74 12.22
N PRO A 203 8.45 3.85 11.67
CA PRO A 203 7.89 5.19 11.80
C PRO A 203 6.45 5.32 11.31
N LEU A 204 5.78 6.41 11.71
CA LEU A 204 4.42 6.69 11.29
C LEU A 204 4.35 6.86 9.75
N HIS A 205 3.52 6.08 9.09
CA HIS A 205 3.38 6.06 7.62
C HIS A 205 1.95 5.73 7.16
N THR A 206 1.67 5.92 5.88
CA THR A 206 0.58 5.22 5.18
C THR A 206 1.20 4.20 4.25
N ASP A 207 0.54 3.06 4.05
CA ASP A 207 1.01 2.01 3.16
C ASP A 207 1.22 2.49 1.72
N VAL A 208 2.16 1.85 1.02
CA VAL A 208 2.43 2.10 -0.40
C VAL A 208 1.14 2.01 -1.21
N PHE A 209 1.00 2.88 -2.21
CA PHE A 209 -0.20 3.02 -3.03
C PHE A 209 -1.48 3.41 -2.27
N ASN A 210 -1.42 3.81 -1.00
CA ASN A 210 -2.60 3.80 -0.12
C ASN A 210 -3.37 2.46 -0.25
N SER A 211 -2.66 1.36 -0.42
CA SER A 211 -3.23 0.01 -0.45
C SER A 211 -3.82 -0.34 0.92
N HIS A 212 -4.55 -1.45 0.97
CA HIS A 212 -4.76 -2.11 2.24
C HIS A 212 -3.48 -2.85 2.64
N SER A 213 -3.31 -3.13 3.94
CA SER A 213 -2.34 -4.12 4.39
C SER A 213 -2.91 -5.03 5.45
N TRP A 214 -2.25 -6.18 5.62
CA TRP A 214 -2.44 -7.02 6.77
C TRP A 214 -1.09 -7.48 7.30
N SER A 215 -1.03 -7.71 8.61
CA SER A 215 0.14 -8.25 9.29
C SER A 215 -0.28 -9.39 10.20
N VAL A 216 0.28 -10.57 10.00
CA VAL A 216 0.14 -11.71 10.93
C VAL A 216 1.42 -11.84 11.73
N ASN A 217 1.31 -11.72 13.05
CA ASN A 217 2.44 -11.80 13.96
C ASN A 217 2.68 -13.26 14.33
N VAL A 218 3.79 -13.84 13.84
CA VAL A 218 4.09 -15.26 14.04
C VAL A 218 4.63 -15.50 15.45
N ALA A 219 5.47 -14.59 15.95
CA ALA A 219 6.07 -14.68 17.28
C ALA A 219 6.30 -13.28 17.89
N GLY A 220 6.33 -13.22 19.22
CA GLY A 220 6.48 -12.00 20.01
C GLY A 220 5.19 -11.16 20.04
N ARG A 221 5.33 -9.87 20.35
CA ARG A 221 4.21 -8.94 20.51
C ARG A 221 4.48 -7.60 19.86
N LYS A 222 3.46 -7.03 19.22
CA LYS A 222 3.54 -5.71 18.57
C LYS A 222 2.50 -4.76 19.12
N ARG A 223 2.86 -3.48 19.17
CA ARG A 223 1.97 -2.37 19.50
C ARG A 223 1.78 -1.50 18.27
N TRP A 224 0.52 -1.34 17.85
CA TRP A 224 0.15 -0.47 16.75
C TRP A 224 -0.49 0.81 17.27
N ILE A 225 -0.16 1.91 16.62
CA ILE A 225 -0.74 3.25 16.86
C ILE A 225 -1.31 3.69 15.52
N LEU A 226 -2.64 3.82 15.42
CA LEU A 226 -3.31 4.16 14.18
C LEU A 226 -4.14 5.43 14.29
N PHE A 227 -4.20 6.19 13.20
CA PHE A 227 -5.04 7.36 13.03
C PHE A 227 -5.88 7.20 11.77
N ALA A 228 -7.16 7.55 11.89
CA ALA A 228 -8.10 7.50 10.77
C ALA A 228 -7.63 8.39 9.60
N PRO A 229 -7.95 8.04 8.34
CA PRO A 229 -7.47 8.76 7.16
C PRO A 229 -7.75 10.27 7.17
N ASN A 230 -8.91 10.68 7.70
CA ASN A 230 -9.30 12.09 7.80
C ASN A 230 -8.42 12.91 8.78
N LEU A 231 -7.61 12.24 9.61
CA LEU A 231 -6.66 12.88 10.53
C LEU A 231 -5.27 13.07 9.91
N LYS A 232 -4.98 12.50 8.73
CA LYS A 232 -3.67 12.57 8.07
C LYS A 232 -3.14 14.00 7.93
N VAL A 233 -4.00 14.94 7.52
CA VAL A 233 -3.63 16.36 7.37
C VAL A 233 -3.19 16.99 8.70
N ARG A 234 -3.75 16.54 9.83
CA ARG A 234 -3.36 17.04 11.16
C ARG A 234 -2.01 16.49 11.61
N LEU A 235 -1.57 15.35 11.06
CA LEU A 235 -0.29 14.72 11.34
C LEU A 235 0.84 15.22 10.43
N GLN A 236 0.53 16.05 9.43
CA GLN A 236 1.51 16.66 8.54
C GLN A 236 2.07 17.95 9.12
N SER A 237 3.32 18.28 8.75
CA SER A 237 3.95 19.53 9.14
C SER A 237 3.22 20.72 8.51
N SER A 238 2.90 21.72 9.32
CA SER A 238 2.35 23.00 8.87
C SER A 238 3.32 23.80 7.98
N LYS A 239 4.60 23.45 7.98
CA LYS A 239 5.64 24.08 7.14
C LYS A 239 5.85 23.33 5.82
N ASN A 240 5.71 22.01 5.85
CA ASN A 240 5.87 21.16 4.68
C ASN A 240 4.87 20.01 4.72
N PRO A 241 3.74 20.09 3.99
CA PRO A 241 2.72 19.05 3.98
C PRO A 241 3.21 17.67 3.52
N SER A 242 4.34 17.59 2.78
CA SER A 242 4.93 16.28 2.42
C SER A 242 5.64 15.59 3.58
N LYS A 243 5.92 16.32 4.67
CA LYS A 243 6.54 15.79 5.89
C LYS A 243 5.47 15.38 6.89
N MET A 244 5.40 14.09 7.21
CA MET A 244 4.56 13.56 8.27
C MET A 244 5.30 13.55 9.61
N LEU A 245 4.55 13.57 10.71
CA LEU A 245 5.08 13.30 12.04
C LEU A 245 5.81 11.95 12.01
N TYR A 246 7.01 11.89 12.61
CA TYR A 246 7.85 10.70 12.54
C TYR A 246 7.54 9.66 13.63
N ASP A 247 7.32 10.12 14.86
CA ASP A 247 7.08 9.28 16.03
C ASP A 247 5.79 9.67 16.77
N ALA A 248 4.85 8.72 16.83
CA ALA A 248 3.56 8.82 17.49
C ALA A 248 3.50 8.13 18.86
N ARG A 249 4.58 7.48 19.34
CA ARG A 249 4.62 6.92 20.71
C ARG A 249 4.31 7.93 21.82
N PRO A 250 4.66 9.22 21.72
CA PRO A 250 4.27 10.21 22.72
C PRO A 250 2.75 10.34 22.92
N PHE A 251 1.93 9.92 21.95
CA PHE A 251 0.46 9.90 22.08
C PHE A 251 -0.07 8.78 22.99
N LEU A 252 0.76 7.82 23.37
CA LEU A 252 0.40 6.75 24.31
C LEU A 252 0.35 7.25 25.76
N ASP A 253 1.03 8.35 26.06
CA ASP A 253 0.97 8.95 27.39
C ASP A 253 -0.27 9.85 27.50
N HIS A 254 -1.22 9.44 28.34
CA HIS A 254 -2.45 10.20 28.61
C HIS A 254 -2.22 11.47 29.47
N SER A 255 -0.99 11.70 29.95
CA SER A 255 -0.65 12.92 30.66
C SER A 255 -0.57 14.10 29.68
N VAL A 256 -1.36 15.14 29.95
CA VAL A 256 -1.48 16.37 29.16
C VAL A 256 -0.12 17.09 28.96
N HIS A 257 0.90 16.71 29.72
CA HIS A 257 2.21 17.35 29.74
C HIS A 257 3.14 16.94 28.58
N LEU A 258 3.04 15.73 28.00
CA LEU A 258 3.90 15.32 26.88
C LEU A 258 3.36 15.71 25.50
N LEU A 259 2.05 15.85 25.33
CA LEU A 259 1.46 16.37 24.09
C LEU A 259 1.89 17.82 23.79
N ARG A 260 2.34 18.57 24.82
CA ARG A 260 2.93 19.92 24.68
C ARG A 260 4.36 19.93 24.15
N ASN A 261 5.01 18.78 24.00
CA ASN A 261 6.39 18.65 23.51
C ASN A 261 6.48 18.31 22.02
N LEU A 262 5.35 18.24 21.30
CA LEU A 262 5.39 18.11 19.85
C LEU A 262 6.12 19.33 19.25
N PRO A 263 6.97 19.15 18.22
CA PRO A 263 7.55 20.27 17.50
C PRO A 263 6.44 21.20 17.01
N LYS A 264 6.65 22.52 17.07
CA LYS A 264 5.64 23.52 16.70
C LYS A 264 5.03 23.32 15.30
N GLU A 265 5.77 22.71 14.38
CA GLU A 265 5.26 22.42 13.04
C GLU A 265 4.17 21.33 13.03
N PHE A 266 4.06 20.52 14.09
CA PHE A 266 3.05 19.47 14.29
C PHE A 266 2.01 19.84 15.36
N SER A 267 1.85 21.12 15.71
CA SER A 267 0.84 21.56 16.69
C SER A 267 -0.60 21.18 16.29
N ASN A 268 -0.86 21.00 15.00
CA ASN A 268 -2.16 20.50 14.51
C ASN A 268 -2.50 19.10 15.02
N ALA A 269 -1.50 18.30 15.42
CA ALA A 269 -1.70 16.98 15.98
C ALA A 269 -2.04 16.99 17.49
N GLU A 270 -1.98 18.16 18.14
CA GLU A 270 -2.32 18.26 19.57
C GLU A 270 -3.76 17.79 19.86
N GLY A 271 -3.90 17.00 20.92
CA GLY A 271 -5.19 16.46 21.36
C GLY A 271 -5.73 15.29 20.50
N LEU A 272 -5.01 14.86 19.46
CA LEU A 272 -5.37 13.61 18.78
C LEU A 272 -5.26 12.42 19.73
N ARG A 273 -6.18 11.47 19.57
CA ARG A 273 -6.14 10.19 20.27
C ARG A 273 -6.01 9.09 19.22
N PRO A 274 -4.92 8.31 19.25
CA PRO A 274 -4.78 7.19 18.34
C PRO A 274 -5.66 6.02 18.79
N LEU A 275 -5.99 5.18 17.82
CA LEU A 275 -6.40 3.81 18.05
C LEU A 275 -5.14 3.01 18.40
N VAL A 276 -5.17 2.23 19.49
CA VAL A 276 -4.03 1.42 19.92
C VAL A 276 -4.42 -0.05 19.87
N ILE A 277 -3.57 -0.88 19.24
CA ILE A 277 -3.76 -2.34 19.17
C ILE A 277 -2.54 -3.02 19.78
N MET A 278 -2.78 -3.95 20.70
CA MET A 278 -1.78 -4.93 21.11
C MET A 278 -2.00 -6.21 20.30
N GLN A 279 -1.08 -6.49 19.39
CA GLN A 279 -1.11 -7.69 18.56
C GLN A 279 -0.29 -8.77 19.25
N GLU A 280 -0.95 -9.87 19.62
CA GLU A 280 -0.31 -11.03 20.22
C GLU A 280 0.24 -11.97 19.12
N HIS A 281 1.00 -12.99 19.52
CA HIS A 281 1.42 -14.04 18.60
C HIS A 281 0.18 -14.78 18.04
N GLY A 282 0.21 -15.17 16.77
CA GLY A 282 -0.89 -15.80 16.07
C GLY A 282 -1.94 -14.84 15.49
N ASP A 283 -1.99 -13.58 15.93
CA ASP A 283 -3.02 -12.62 15.53
C ASP A 283 -2.72 -11.94 14.18
N ALA A 284 -3.76 -11.63 13.43
CA ALA A 284 -3.73 -10.75 12.27
C ALA A 284 -4.27 -9.35 12.59
N VAL A 285 -3.58 -8.31 12.12
CA VAL A 285 -4.10 -6.94 12.07
C VAL A 285 -4.41 -6.58 10.61
N PHE A 286 -5.64 -6.16 10.34
CA PHE A 286 -6.04 -5.56 9.08
C PHE A 286 -5.93 -4.04 9.18
N VAL A 287 -5.11 -3.44 8.30
CA VAL A 287 -4.95 -1.99 8.18
C VAL A 287 -5.63 -1.52 6.89
N PRO A 288 -6.72 -0.75 6.99
CA PRO A 288 -7.46 -0.29 5.82
C PRO A 288 -6.71 0.81 5.07
N SER A 289 -7.14 1.06 3.83
CA SER A 289 -6.53 2.04 2.94
C SER A 289 -6.52 3.43 3.56
N GLY A 290 -5.36 4.09 3.52
CA GLY A 290 -5.16 5.46 3.98
C GLY A 290 -5.04 5.63 5.50
N TRP A 291 -5.15 4.56 6.31
CA TRP A 291 -4.91 4.64 7.74
C TRP A 291 -3.43 4.92 8.02
N VAL A 292 -3.18 6.00 8.77
CA VAL A 292 -1.82 6.38 9.15
C VAL A 292 -1.45 5.57 10.38
N HIS A 293 -0.33 4.86 10.36
CA HIS A 293 0.01 3.95 11.44
C HIS A 293 1.50 3.83 11.73
N GLN A 294 1.80 3.48 12.98
CA GLN A 294 3.14 3.23 13.52
C GLN A 294 3.12 1.88 14.25
N VAL A 295 4.22 1.13 14.17
CA VAL A 295 4.33 -0.19 14.79
C VAL A 295 5.59 -0.30 15.62
N GLU A 296 5.48 -0.81 16.84
CA GLU A 296 6.59 -1.08 17.73
C GLU A 296 6.59 -2.55 18.14
N ASN A 297 7.76 -3.17 18.06
CA ASN A 297 7.99 -4.52 18.57
C ASN A 297 8.21 -4.42 20.07
N VAL A 298 7.24 -4.88 20.87
CA VAL A 298 7.31 -4.85 22.34
C VAL A 298 8.13 -6.04 22.87
N GLU A 299 8.28 -7.07 22.05
CA GLU A 299 9.15 -8.22 22.27
C GLU A 299 9.97 -8.48 21.00
N ASP A 300 10.92 -9.42 21.05
CA ASP A 300 11.58 -9.95 19.85
C ASP A 300 10.49 -10.58 18.95
N THR A 301 10.35 -10.09 17.72
CA THR A 301 9.20 -10.44 16.87
C THR A 301 9.59 -10.96 15.51
N LEU A 302 8.67 -11.73 14.92
CA LEU A 302 8.65 -12.07 13.51
C LEU A 302 7.20 -11.98 13.02
N SER A 303 6.94 -11.20 11.97
CA SER A 303 5.64 -11.10 11.33
C SER A 303 5.73 -11.19 9.81
N ILE A 304 4.63 -11.65 9.22
CA ILE A 304 4.42 -11.71 7.77
C ILE A 304 3.37 -10.66 7.43
N ASN A 305 3.69 -9.82 6.46
CA ASN A 305 2.89 -8.64 6.12
C ASN A 305 2.66 -8.61 4.62
N HIS A 306 1.44 -8.32 4.18
CA HIS A 306 1.18 -8.06 2.76
C HIS A 306 0.55 -6.69 2.59
N ASN A 307 0.91 -6.02 1.50
CA ASN A 307 0.05 -5.00 0.91
C ASN A 307 -0.79 -5.66 -0.17
N TRP A 308 -2.05 -5.25 -0.28
CA TRP A 308 -2.99 -5.80 -1.25
C TRP A 308 -3.95 -4.74 -1.75
N ILE A 309 -4.37 -4.89 -3.01
CA ILE A 309 -5.31 -3.98 -3.66
C ILE A 309 -6.57 -4.74 -4.00
N ASN A 310 -7.72 -4.13 -3.75
CA ASN A 310 -9.00 -4.60 -4.27
C ASN A 310 -9.90 -3.41 -4.65
N ARG A 311 -11.17 -3.68 -4.95
CA ARG A 311 -12.11 -2.65 -5.37
C ARG A 311 -12.29 -1.52 -4.37
N PHE A 312 -12.09 -1.75 -3.07
CA PHE A 312 -12.33 -0.74 -2.04
C PHE A 312 -11.20 0.26 -1.90
N CYS A 313 -10.01 -0.05 -2.41
CA CYS A 313 -8.87 0.86 -2.38
C CYS A 313 -8.29 1.22 -3.76
N VAL A 314 -8.72 0.59 -4.86
CA VAL A 314 -8.15 0.85 -6.20
C VAL A 314 -8.26 2.32 -6.63
N CYS A 315 -9.35 3.00 -6.30
CA CYS A 315 -9.50 4.45 -6.54
C CYS A 315 -8.56 5.28 -5.66
N ASN A 316 -8.32 4.87 -4.40
CA ASN A 316 -7.34 5.51 -3.51
C ASN A 316 -5.92 5.32 -4.02
N THR A 317 -5.62 4.16 -4.61
CA THR A 317 -4.36 3.89 -5.30
C THR A 317 -4.14 4.80 -6.49
N LEU A 318 -5.13 4.92 -7.38
CA LEU A 318 -5.04 5.85 -8.49
C LEU A 318 -4.85 7.29 -8.02
N THR A 319 -5.59 7.71 -6.99
CA THR A 319 -5.47 9.05 -6.40
C THR A 319 -4.06 9.29 -5.86
N ASN A 320 -3.49 8.34 -5.12
CA ASN A 320 -2.12 8.44 -4.63
C ASN A 320 -1.12 8.58 -5.79
N LEU A 321 -1.24 7.75 -6.84
CA LEU A 321 -0.34 7.82 -7.99
C LEU A 321 -0.41 9.19 -8.71
N ILE A 322 -1.62 9.78 -8.84
CA ILE A 322 -1.81 11.12 -9.42
C ILE A 322 -1.15 12.20 -8.55
N GLU A 323 -1.32 12.13 -7.23
CA GLU A 323 -0.70 13.08 -6.30
C GLU A 323 0.82 12.99 -6.35
N LYS A 324 1.36 11.77 -6.39
CA LYS A 324 2.82 11.52 -6.48
C LYS A 324 3.39 11.99 -7.81
N LEU A 325 2.72 11.72 -8.92
CA LEU A 325 3.12 12.24 -10.22
C LEU A 325 3.16 13.78 -10.21
N SER A 326 2.13 14.42 -9.64
CA SER A 326 2.08 15.87 -9.54
C SER A 326 3.23 16.43 -8.71
N GLN A 327 3.61 15.76 -7.62
CA GLN A 327 4.76 16.14 -6.80
C GLN A 327 6.08 15.99 -7.56
N ILE A 328 6.24 14.89 -8.31
CA ILE A 328 7.41 14.65 -9.16
C ILE A 328 7.52 15.76 -10.20
N GLU A 329 6.47 16.03 -10.97
CA GLU A 329 6.45 17.07 -12.00
C GLU A 329 6.84 18.44 -11.44
N LEU A 330 6.32 18.81 -10.27
CA LEU A 330 6.67 20.05 -9.60
C LEU A 330 8.15 20.07 -9.20
N SER A 331 8.66 18.96 -8.66
CA SER A 331 10.04 18.86 -8.17
C SER A 331 11.12 18.94 -9.26
N ILE A 332 10.77 18.58 -10.51
CA ILE A 332 11.68 18.64 -11.66
C ILE A 332 11.21 19.65 -12.73
N SER A 333 10.34 20.59 -12.34
CA SER A 333 9.75 21.55 -13.28
C SER A 333 10.75 22.53 -13.88
N ASP A 334 11.85 22.81 -13.17
CA ASP A 334 12.94 23.70 -13.59
C ASP A 334 13.74 23.15 -14.78
N VAL A 335 13.78 21.83 -14.96
CA VAL A 335 14.46 21.17 -16.08
C VAL A 335 13.54 20.85 -17.25
N LYS A 336 12.25 21.17 -17.17
CA LYS A 336 11.24 20.81 -18.18
C LYS A 336 11.59 21.31 -19.59
N ASP A 337 12.01 22.57 -19.71
CA ASP A 337 12.38 23.16 -21.01
C ASP A 337 13.54 22.40 -21.67
N THR A 338 14.46 21.86 -20.87
CA THR A 338 15.59 21.05 -21.37
C THR A 338 15.10 19.73 -22.01
N PHE A 339 14.06 19.11 -21.44
CA PHE A 339 13.42 17.93 -22.02
C PHE A 339 12.62 18.26 -23.28
N GLU A 340 11.95 19.41 -23.32
CA GLU A 340 11.20 19.86 -24.49
C GLU A 340 12.14 20.15 -25.68
N MET A 341 13.30 20.78 -25.43
CA MET A 341 14.34 20.99 -26.46
C MET A 341 14.88 19.66 -27.02
N LYS A 342 15.12 18.65 -26.17
CA LYS A 342 15.54 17.31 -26.61
C LYS A 342 14.48 16.61 -27.45
N SER A 343 13.21 16.78 -27.09
CA SER A 343 12.08 16.21 -27.82
C SER A 343 11.97 16.80 -29.23
N GLN A 344 12.16 18.12 -29.38
CA GLN A 344 12.17 18.80 -30.66
C GLN A 344 13.34 18.37 -31.56
N ALA A 345 14.55 18.28 -30.99
CA ALA A 345 15.73 17.82 -31.72
C ALA A 345 15.59 16.36 -32.22
N ALA A 346 14.89 15.49 -31.48
CA ALA A 346 14.63 14.12 -31.88
C ALA A 346 13.59 14.03 -33.02
N SER A 347 12.58 14.91 -33.02
CA SER A 347 11.53 14.96 -34.05
C SER A 347 11.99 15.49 -35.41
N ASP A 348 13.07 16.27 -35.45
CA ASP A 348 13.69 16.73 -36.71
C ASP A 348 14.47 15.62 -37.44
N SER A 349 14.71 14.48 -36.79
CA SER A 349 15.16 13.26 -37.46
C SER A 349 13.94 12.49 -37.98
N THR A 350 13.88 12.23 -39.28
CA THR A 350 12.73 11.73 -40.06
C THR A 350 12.21 10.31 -39.71
N LEU A 351 12.50 9.79 -38.51
CA LEU A 351 12.18 8.41 -38.12
C LEU A 351 11.21 8.26 -36.93
N CYS A 352 10.77 9.34 -36.27
CA CYS A 352 9.94 9.22 -35.06
C CYS A 352 8.47 9.60 -35.32
N THR A 353 7.56 8.62 -35.26
CA THR A 353 6.13 8.75 -35.61
C THR A 353 5.21 9.25 -34.49
N SER A 354 5.74 9.73 -33.37
CA SER A 354 4.97 10.51 -32.40
C SER A 354 5.92 11.28 -31.49
N PRO A 355 5.71 12.57 -31.19
CA PRO A 355 6.47 13.25 -30.15
C PRO A 355 5.99 12.70 -28.81
N SER A 356 6.62 11.61 -28.34
CA SER A 356 6.47 11.25 -26.94
C SER A 356 7.09 12.38 -26.12
N ASN A 357 6.33 12.88 -25.14
CA ASN A 357 6.83 13.95 -24.30
C ASN A 357 7.87 13.33 -23.36
N VAL A 358 9.16 13.47 -23.69
CA VAL A 358 10.28 12.86 -22.95
C VAL A 358 10.24 13.25 -21.46
N PHE A 359 9.70 14.43 -21.14
CA PHE A 359 9.47 14.86 -19.76
C PHE A 359 8.45 13.94 -19.04
N ASP A 360 7.32 13.64 -19.67
CA ASP A 360 6.28 12.80 -19.07
C ASP A 360 6.77 11.37 -18.88
N GLU A 361 7.52 10.82 -19.85
CA GLU A 361 8.17 9.51 -19.71
C GLU A 361 9.14 9.48 -18.53
N HIS A 362 9.91 10.55 -18.34
CA HIS A 362 10.82 10.67 -17.21
C HIS A 362 10.06 10.78 -15.88
N CYS A 363 8.97 11.55 -15.81
CA CYS A 363 8.09 11.60 -14.65
C CYS A 363 7.50 10.22 -14.31
N GLN A 364 7.08 9.44 -15.30
CA GLN A 364 6.58 8.07 -15.08
C GLN A 364 7.68 7.11 -14.63
N PHE A 365 8.91 7.28 -15.12
CA PHE A 365 10.06 6.53 -14.63
C PHE A 365 10.35 6.84 -13.16
N LEU A 366 10.38 8.13 -12.80
CA LEU A 366 10.56 8.54 -11.40
C LEU A 366 9.42 8.04 -10.50
N LEU A 367 8.18 8.08 -11.00
CA LEU A 367 7.02 7.56 -10.28
C LEU A 367 7.16 6.05 -10.02
N TYR A 368 7.59 5.28 -11.04
CA TYR A 368 7.87 3.86 -10.88
C TYR A 368 8.99 3.60 -9.87
N VAL A 369 10.10 4.34 -9.95
CA VAL A 369 11.25 4.16 -9.04
C VAL A 369 10.88 4.51 -7.59
N GLN A 370 10.06 5.55 -7.36
CA GLN A 370 9.71 6.00 -6.02
C GLN A 370 8.57 5.20 -5.39
N GLU A 371 7.53 4.87 -6.17
CA GLU A 371 6.31 4.26 -5.63
C GLU A 371 6.22 2.76 -5.97
N GLY A 372 6.97 2.25 -6.94
CA GLY A 372 6.89 0.86 -7.42
C GLY A 372 5.80 0.62 -8.48
N MET A 373 5.04 1.64 -8.86
CA MET A 373 4.01 1.56 -9.89
C MET A 373 3.86 2.91 -10.61
N ASN A 374 3.77 2.87 -11.93
CA ASN A 374 3.41 4.01 -12.77
C ASN A 374 2.04 3.75 -13.44
N PHE A 375 1.51 4.70 -14.20
CA PHE A 375 0.18 4.52 -14.81
C PHE A 375 0.10 3.37 -15.82
N PRO A 376 1.12 3.08 -16.66
CA PRO A 376 1.15 1.85 -17.46
C PRO A 376 0.94 0.59 -16.63
N LEU A 377 1.71 0.41 -15.54
CA LEU A 377 1.60 -0.76 -14.68
C LEU A 377 0.26 -0.79 -13.94
N PHE A 378 -0.27 0.36 -13.52
CA PHE A 378 -1.62 0.44 -12.95
C PHE A 378 -2.68 -0.04 -13.96
N LEU A 379 -2.60 0.37 -15.23
CA LEU A 379 -3.50 -0.12 -16.27
C LEU A 379 -3.31 -1.62 -16.56
N GLN A 380 -2.09 -2.13 -16.46
CA GLN A 380 -1.82 -3.57 -16.58
C GLN A 380 -2.44 -4.35 -15.41
N LEU A 381 -2.36 -3.83 -14.18
CA LEU A 381 -3.06 -4.36 -13.00
C LEU A 381 -4.58 -4.43 -13.24
N ILE A 382 -5.19 -3.34 -13.71
CA ILE A 382 -6.62 -3.31 -14.07
C ILE A 382 -6.93 -4.38 -15.13
N ASN A 383 -6.14 -4.44 -16.21
CA ASN A 383 -6.35 -5.42 -17.27
C ASN A 383 -6.18 -6.87 -16.80
N HIS A 384 -5.24 -7.12 -15.89
CA HIS A 384 -5.04 -8.43 -15.29
C HIS A 384 -6.25 -8.83 -14.45
N ARG A 385 -6.81 -7.91 -13.65
CA ARG A 385 -8.05 -8.17 -12.92
C ARG A 385 -9.24 -8.41 -13.85
N VAL A 386 -9.37 -7.64 -14.92
CA VAL A 386 -10.42 -7.85 -15.94
C VAL A 386 -10.30 -9.24 -16.58
N GLN A 387 -9.07 -9.67 -16.91
CA GLN A 387 -8.84 -11.00 -17.47
C GLN A 387 -9.21 -12.10 -16.46
N PHE A 388 -8.80 -11.96 -15.20
CA PHE A 388 -9.19 -12.87 -14.12
C PHE A 388 -10.73 -13.02 -14.00
N LEU A 389 -11.46 -11.90 -14.04
CA LEU A 389 -12.93 -11.92 -14.00
C LEU A 389 -13.55 -12.52 -15.26
N TYR A 390 -12.91 -12.37 -16.41
CA TYR A 390 -13.34 -13.00 -17.66
C TYR A 390 -13.18 -14.53 -17.58
N ASP A 391 -12.06 -15.01 -17.03
CA ASP A 391 -11.78 -16.44 -16.91
C ASP A 391 -12.70 -17.15 -15.89
N LEU A 392 -13.18 -16.42 -14.87
CA LEU A 392 -14.10 -16.93 -13.84
C LEU A 392 -15.59 -16.86 -14.22
N LYS A 393 -15.95 -16.16 -15.31
CA LYS A 393 -17.37 -15.83 -15.59
C LYS A 393 -18.28 -17.06 -15.72
N GLU A 394 -17.74 -18.17 -16.21
CA GLU A 394 -18.48 -19.41 -16.44
C GLU A 394 -18.58 -20.30 -15.18
N SER A 395 -17.64 -20.15 -14.24
CA SER A 395 -17.60 -20.96 -13.02
C SER A 395 -18.34 -20.32 -11.84
N CYS A 396 -18.67 -19.03 -11.92
CA CYS A 396 -19.20 -18.30 -10.78
C CYS A 396 -20.72 -18.40 -10.58
N ASN A 397 -21.10 -18.52 -9.30
CA ASN A 397 -22.48 -18.47 -8.85
C ASN A 397 -23.01 -17.00 -8.82
N MET A 398 -24.30 -16.83 -8.56
CA MET A 398 -24.95 -15.50 -8.60
C MET A 398 -24.37 -14.50 -7.58
N GLN A 399 -23.97 -14.99 -6.40
CA GLN A 399 -23.39 -14.16 -5.34
C GLN A 399 -21.98 -13.68 -5.73
N GLU A 400 -21.16 -14.56 -6.30
CA GLU A 400 -19.83 -14.22 -6.84
C GLU A 400 -19.95 -13.21 -7.98
N LYS A 401 -20.93 -13.40 -8.88
CA LYS A 401 -21.25 -12.43 -9.93
C LYS A 401 -21.55 -11.06 -9.34
N TYR A 402 -22.36 -10.96 -8.29
CA TYR A 402 -22.63 -9.70 -7.60
C TYR A 402 -21.37 -9.03 -7.05
N TYR A 403 -20.46 -9.80 -6.43
CA TYR A 403 -19.17 -9.25 -5.99
C TYR A 403 -18.38 -8.68 -7.19
N PHE A 404 -18.33 -9.38 -8.32
CA PHE A 404 -17.59 -8.92 -9.52
C PHE A 404 -18.18 -7.66 -10.17
N CYS A 405 -19.48 -7.43 -10.02
CA CYS A 405 -20.13 -6.20 -10.47
C CYS A 405 -19.50 -4.96 -9.81
N GLY A 406 -19.19 -5.06 -8.51
CA GLY A 406 -18.51 -4.03 -7.75
C GLY A 406 -17.13 -3.71 -8.33
N ASP A 407 -16.35 -4.73 -8.65
CA ASP A 407 -15.02 -4.59 -9.24
C ASP A 407 -15.09 -3.85 -10.59
N LEU A 408 -16.00 -4.27 -11.47
CA LEU A 408 -16.21 -3.63 -12.78
C LEU A 408 -16.66 -2.17 -12.65
N ARG A 409 -17.43 -1.84 -11.60
CA ARG A 409 -17.82 -0.45 -11.30
C ARG A 409 -16.60 0.39 -10.96
N GLU A 410 -15.80 -0.03 -9.98
CA GLU A 410 -14.64 0.72 -9.51
C GLU A 410 -13.55 0.84 -10.58
N MET A 411 -13.29 -0.24 -11.34
CA MET A 411 -12.37 -0.17 -12.49
C MET A 411 -12.86 0.82 -13.55
N SER A 412 -14.16 0.89 -13.83
CA SER A 412 -14.71 1.89 -14.76
C SER A 412 -14.51 3.32 -14.27
N GLN A 413 -14.62 3.55 -12.96
CA GLN A 413 -14.35 4.85 -12.38
C GLN A 413 -12.87 5.23 -12.54
N CYS A 414 -11.94 4.31 -12.25
CA CYS A 414 -10.52 4.52 -12.50
C CYS A 414 -10.23 4.88 -13.96
N ILE A 415 -10.81 4.14 -14.91
CA ILE A 415 -10.63 4.40 -16.35
C ILE A 415 -11.23 5.75 -16.75
N ALA A 416 -12.44 6.08 -16.30
CA ALA A 416 -13.05 7.39 -16.55
C ALA A 416 -12.20 8.54 -16.00
N HIS A 417 -11.59 8.32 -14.84
CA HIS A 417 -10.69 9.29 -14.23
C HIS A 417 -9.41 9.47 -15.05
N LEU A 418 -8.72 8.39 -15.42
CA LEU A 418 -7.55 8.44 -16.30
C LEU A 418 -7.86 9.11 -17.64
N LYS A 419 -9.05 8.90 -18.21
CA LYS A 419 -9.50 9.59 -19.43
C LYS A 419 -9.59 11.10 -19.27
N SER A 420 -9.99 11.60 -18.10
CA SER A 420 -9.99 13.04 -17.84
C SER A 420 -8.59 13.65 -17.93
N PHE A 421 -7.53 12.84 -17.77
CA PHE A 421 -6.13 13.20 -17.99
C PHE A 421 -5.56 12.75 -19.34
N ALA A 422 -6.32 12.06 -20.20
CA ALA A 422 -5.79 11.51 -21.45
C ALA A 422 -5.37 12.59 -22.45
N VAL A 423 -5.99 13.78 -22.39
CA VAL A 423 -5.56 14.97 -23.17
C VAL A 423 -4.11 15.34 -22.83
N THR A 424 -3.74 15.11 -21.58
CA THR A 424 -2.44 15.42 -21.00
C THR A 424 -1.47 14.24 -21.12
N MET A 425 -1.96 13.00 -21.26
CA MET A 425 -1.19 11.77 -21.46
C MET A 425 -1.57 11.05 -22.76
N LYS A 426 -1.39 11.73 -23.89
CA LYS A 426 -1.82 11.23 -25.22
C LYS A 426 -1.28 9.83 -25.56
N TRP A 427 -0.10 9.48 -25.04
CA TRP A 427 0.52 8.17 -25.23
C TRP A 427 -0.16 7.02 -24.47
N LEU A 428 -0.93 7.31 -23.41
CA LEU A 428 -1.74 6.33 -22.67
C LEU A 428 -3.15 6.15 -23.24
N GLU A 429 -3.58 7.02 -24.15
CA GLU A 429 -4.96 7.06 -24.63
C GLU A 429 -5.42 5.72 -25.22
N GLU A 430 -4.55 5.04 -25.96
CA GLU A 430 -4.85 3.73 -26.54
C GLU A 430 -5.00 2.64 -25.47
N SER A 431 -4.06 2.56 -24.51
CA SER A 431 -4.13 1.62 -23.40
C SER A 431 -5.39 1.82 -22.55
N ILE A 432 -5.81 3.08 -22.36
CA ILE A 432 -7.05 3.45 -21.66
C ILE A 432 -8.28 2.98 -22.45
N LYS A 433 -8.29 3.16 -23.79
CA LYS A 433 -9.39 2.68 -24.66
C LYS A 433 -9.51 1.16 -24.62
N VAL A 434 -8.40 0.44 -24.72
CA VAL A 434 -8.37 -1.03 -24.64
C VAL A 434 -8.92 -1.51 -23.30
N ALA A 435 -8.48 -0.93 -22.19
CA ALA A 435 -8.99 -1.28 -20.86
C ALA A 435 -10.50 -1.01 -20.73
N GLU A 436 -10.96 0.15 -21.23
CA GLU A 436 -12.39 0.48 -21.23
C GLU A 436 -13.23 -0.52 -22.03
N GLU A 437 -12.78 -0.88 -23.24
CA GLU A 437 -13.49 -1.81 -24.11
C GLU A 437 -13.61 -3.19 -23.47
N ARG A 438 -12.52 -3.68 -22.86
CA ARG A 438 -12.53 -4.96 -22.12
C ARG A 438 -13.53 -4.94 -20.96
N ILE A 439 -13.53 -3.88 -20.15
CA ILE A 439 -14.48 -3.71 -19.05
C ILE A 439 -15.92 -3.66 -19.58
N ARG A 440 -16.17 -2.91 -20.67
CA ARG A 440 -17.49 -2.78 -21.28
C ARG A 440 -18.02 -4.11 -21.79
N ASN A 441 -17.19 -4.89 -22.48
CA ASN A 441 -17.55 -6.21 -23.00
C ASN A 441 -17.92 -7.15 -21.86
N LEU A 442 -17.09 -7.19 -20.80
CA LEU A 442 -17.36 -8.04 -19.66
C LEU A 442 -18.65 -7.64 -18.91
N LYS A 443 -18.92 -6.34 -18.76
CA LYS A 443 -20.19 -5.84 -18.18
C LYS A 443 -21.43 -6.31 -18.96
N HIS A 444 -21.34 -6.36 -20.29
CA HIS A 444 -22.42 -6.84 -21.14
C HIS A 444 -22.64 -8.35 -20.94
N GLU A 445 -21.57 -9.14 -20.84
CA GLU A 445 -21.64 -10.58 -20.64
C GLU A 445 -22.22 -10.99 -19.27
N TYR A 446 -21.97 -10.21 -18.23
CA TYR A 446 -22.55 -10.46 -16.90
C TYR A 446 -24.04 -10.06 -16.77
N ASP A 447 -24.68 -9.48 -17.81
CA ASP A 447 -26.04 -8.90 -17.79
C ASP A 447 -26.42 -8.22 -16.46
N LEU A 448 -25.64 -7.19 -16.14
CA LEU A 448 -25.77 -6.44 -14.89
C LEU A 448 -27.15 -5.78 -14.71
N THR A 449 -27.86 -5.52 -15.82
CA THR A 449 -29.20 -4.95 -15.85
C THR A 449 -30.24 -5.87 -15.20
N ALA A 450 -30.09 -7.19 -15.33
CA ALA A 450 -30.97 -8.17 -14.68
C ALA A 450 -30.66 -8.37 -13.18
N LEU A 451 -29.39 -8.16 -12.77
CA LEU A 451 -28.96 -8.26 -11.36
C LEU A 451 -29.36 -7.02 -10.53
N ILE A 452 -29.23 -5.81 -11.10
CA ILE A 452 -29.52 -4.56 -10.39
C ILE A 452 -31.02 -4.41 -10.07
N GLY A 453 -31.91 -4.99 -10.89
CA GLY A 453 -33.37 -4.93 -10.68
C GLY A 453 -33.90 -5.78 -9.50
N ASN A 454 -33.08 -6.62 -8.89
CA ASN A 454 -33.52 -7.61 -7.90
C ASN A 454 -32.95 -7.43 -6.47
N ILE A 455 -32.18 -6.36 -6.20
CA ILE A 455 -31.49 -6.23 -4.91
C ILE A 455 -31.68 -4.80 -4.36
N ASP A 456 -32.76 -4.60 -3.61
CA ASP A 456 -32.82 -3.61 -2.53
C ASP A 456 -32.05 -4.21 -1.34
N LEU A 457 -30.88 -3.66 -1.01
CA LEU A 457 -30.16 -3.90 0.26
C LEU A 457 -29.47 -2.63 0.75
#